data_AF-A0A149UKQ9-F1
#
_entry.id   AF-A0A149UKQ9-F1
#
_cell.length_a   1.000
_cell.length_b   1.000
_cell.length_c   1.000
_cell.angle_alpha   90.00
_cell.angle_beta   90.00
_cell.angle_gamma   90.00
#
_symmetry.space_group_name_H-M   'P 1'
#
loop_
_entity.id
_entity.type
_entity.pdbx_description
1 polymer ?
#
loop_
_entity_poly.entity_id
_entity_poly.type
_entity_poly.pdbx_seq_one_letter_code
_entity_poly.pdbx_strand_id
1 'polypeptide(L)'
;MTYGAPNNLDLSACTISADGGKTSQTLAGLSQSVASNASGVASAQTDAAVAKTLATTANTNVASAQSDASSALTTAAAAQNAVGTPVQANTASKAGGYVAFDANGYALIPTLVAKTAWAPASAQINFNAGATGAIACYAGLSVNVSDGSGTVLSGVTRYAPKNGKLACYFNNTFTLIGPDTDGGMDLGASNMAFNNCYLKTAPTVTSDTNQKTIIGSLADASYVNGQKLLKAADVVEAKVYQLNAAIAEKGADTARLHIGYIAQEWEAALISVGLDAEKMGLLISYPLRALL
;
A
#
# COMPACT_ATOMS: atom_id res chain seq x y z
N MET A 1 36.65 61.41 111.59
CA MET A 1 37.03 62.71 111.01
C MET A 1 35.77 63.32 110.40
N THR A 2 35.34 64.49 110.89
CA THR A 2 34.11 65.16 110.47
C THR A 2 34.49 66.28 109.51
N TYR A 3 34.01 66.24 108.25
CA TYR A 3 34.15 67.33 107.27
C TYR A 3 32.97 68.30 107.42
N GLY A 4 33.24 69.62 107.53
CA GLY A 4 32.23 70.67 107.71
C GLY A 4 31.59 71.15 106.40
N ALA A 5 30.34 71.60 106.46
CA ALA A 5 29.58 72.18 105.34
C ALA A 5 30.02 73.63 105.03
N PRO A 6 29.98 74.10 103.76
CA PRO A 6 30.33 75.47 103.38
C PRO A 6 29.18 76.47 103.56
N ASN A 7 29.49 77.69 104.04
CA ASN A 7 28.50 78.66 104.57
C ASN A 7 28.19 79.88 103.65
N ASN A 8 28.53 79.87 102.36
CA ASN A 8 28.36 81.05 101.47
C ASN A 8 27.86 80.69 100.06
N LEU A 9 26.61 80.25 99.90
CA LEU A 9 25.94 80.11 98.59
C LEU A 9 24.80 81.14 98.46
N ASP A 10 24.89 82.03 97.47
CA ASP A 10 23.83 82.98 97.10
C ASP A 10 22.78 82.30 96.21
N LEU A 11 21.52 82.33 96.65
CA LEU A 11 20.37 81.65 96.02
C LEU A 11 19.37 82.63 95.40
N SER A 12 19.70 83.92 95.30
CA SER A 12 18.78 84.97 94.82
C SER A 12 18.36 84.85 93.34
N ALA A 13 19.09 84.08 92.53
CA ALA A 13 18.76 83.80 91.13
C ALA A 13 17.89 82.53 90.92
N CYS A 14 17.55 81.80 91.99
CA CYS A 14 16.76 80.57 91.90
C CYS A 14 15.26 80.84 92.07
N THR A 15 14.54 81.10 90.98
CA THR A 15 13.07 81.05 90.98
C THR A 15 12.58 79.62 90.73
N ILE A 16 11.98 79.01 91.75
CA ILE A 16 11.35 77.67 91.67
C ILE A 16 9.93 77.84 91.13
N SER A 17 9.65 77.31 89.93
CA SER A 17 8.27 77.22 89.39
C SER A 17 7.57 76.03 90.06
N ALA A 18 6.47 76.32 90.78
CA ALA A 18 5.74 75.36 91.61
C ALA A 18 4.98 74.27 90.81
N ASP A 19 4.83 74.48 89.51
CA ASP A 19 4.22 73.58 88.53
C ASP A 19 5.26 72.85 87.65
N GLY A 20 6.56 73.02 87.94
CA GLY A 20 7.65 72.40 87.18
C GLY A 20 7.83 72.95 85.76
N GLY A 21 7.04 73.95 85.38
CA GLY A 21 7.12 74.70 84.12
C GLY A 21 7.25 73.83 82.87
N LYS A 22 8.16 74.23 81.97
CA LYS A 22 8.42 73.55 80.68
C LYS A 22 9.02 72.15 80.83
N THR A 23 9.62 71.83 81.98
CA THR A 23 10.28 70.54 82.24
C THR A 23 9.27 69.39 82.33
N SER A 24 8.15 69.58 83.02
CA SER A 24 7.09 68.56 83.13
C SER A 24 6.43 68.26 81.77
N GLN A 25 6.17 69.30 80.97
CA GLN A 25 5.63 69.17 79.61
C GLN A 25 6.62 68.45 78.67
N THR A 26 7.92 68.70 78.83
CA THR A 26 8.99 68.05 78.04
C THR A 26 9.14 66.57 78.42
N LEU A 27 9.02 66.22 79.70
CA LEU A 27 9.08 64.82 80.16
C LEU A 27 7.86 63.99 79.71
N ALA A 28 6.66 64.59 79.73
CA ALA A 28 5.46 63.97 79.18
C ALA A 28 5.58 63.72 77.66
N GLY A 29 6.09 64.70 76.91
CA GLY A 29 6.36 64.55 75.48
C GLY A 29 7.41 63.49 75.17
N LEU A 30 8.48 63.39 75.98
CA LEU A 30 9.48 62.34 75.85
C LEU A 30 8.89 60.96 76.13
N SER A 31 8.08 60.82 77.18
CA SER A 31 7.42 59.55 77.54
C SER A 31 6.46 59.07 76.44
N GLN A 32 5.69 59.99 75.85
CA GLN A 32 4.81 59.68 74.72
C GLN A 32 5.60 59.29 73.46
N SER A 33 6.73 59.94 73.21
CA SER A 33 7.64 59.61 72.11
C SER A 33 8.25 58.22 72.30
N VAL A 34 8.66 57.86 73.52
CA VAL A 34 9.19 56.53 73.85
C VAL A 34 8.12 55.44 73.64
N ALA A 35 6.89 55.67 74.10
CA ALA A 35 5.79 54.71 73.92
C ALA A 35 5.41 54.52 72.43
N SER A 36 5.41 55.61 71.67
CA SER A 36 5.18 55.59 70.22
C SER A 36 6.30 54.84 69.49
N ASN A 37 7.56 55.10 69.85
CA ASN A 37 8.71 54.39 69.30
C ASN A 37 8.68 52.90 69.66
N ALA A 38 8.32 52.52 70.90
CA ALA A 38 8.19 51.12 71.31
C ALA A 38 7.11 50.39 70.49
N SER A 39 5.98 51.04 70.24
CA SER A 39 4.89 50.50 69.42
C SER A 39 5.30 50.37 67.94
N GLY A 40 6.05 51.36 67.42
CA GLY A 40 6.63 51.33 66.08
C GLY A 40 7.64 50.19 65.90
N VAL A 41 8.50 49.97 66.90
CA VAL A 41 9.47 48.86 66.90
C VAL A 41 8.77 47.50 66.93
N ALA A 42 7.74 47.33 67.75
CA ALA A 42 6.98 46.07 67.81
C ALA A 42 6.26 45.75 66.48
N SER A 43 5.70 46.78 65.82
CA SER A 43 5.07 46.63 64.51
C SER A 43 6.10 46.26 63.45
N ALA A 44 7.25 46.96 63.41
CA ALA A 44 8.34 46.65 62.50
C ALA A 44 8.92 45.24 62.70
N GLN A 45 8.99 44.74 63.94
CA GLN A 45 9.40 43.37 64.23
C GLN A 45 8.39 42.32 63.70
N THR A 46 7.10 42.61 63.82
CA THR A 46 6.03 41.74 63.31
C THR A 46 6.07 41.67 61.78
N ASP A 47 6.18 42.84 61.12
CA ASP A 47 6.29 42.92 59.66
C ASP A 47 7.54 42.21 59.15
N ALA A 48 8.68 42.37 59.85
CA ALA A 48 9.92 41.67 59.52
C ALA A 48 9.77 40.14 59.65
N ALA A 49 9.04 39.64 60.65
CA ALA A 49 8.79 38.21 60.82
C ALA A 49 7.88 37.64 59.71
N VAL A 50 6.84 38.40 59.32
CA VAL A 50 5.95 38.03 58.20
C VAL A 50 6.73 38.04 56.89
N ALA A 51 7.50 39.10 56.61
CA ALA A 51 8.33 39.20 55.41
C ALA A 51 9.34 38.04 55.31
N LYS A 52 9.98 37.65 56.42
CA LYS A 52 10.88 36.50 56.47
C LYS A 52 10.16 35.18 56.14
N THR A 53 8.94 35.01 56.64
CA THR A 53 8.12 33.81 56.37
C THR A 53 7.70 33.73 54.90
N LEU A 54 7.26 34.86 54.33
CA LEU A 54 6.89 34.95 52.92
C LEU A 54 8.10 34.72 52.01
N ALA A 55 9.26 35.31 52.32
CA ALA A 55 10.49 35.08 51.57
C ALA A 55 10.94 33.61 51.61
N THR A 56 10.81 32.96 52.76
CA THR A 56 11.11 31.52 52.91
C THR A 56 10.17 30.69 52.04
N THR A 57 8.87 30.98 52.10
CA THR A 57 7.85 30.27 51.30
C THR A 57 8.07 30.48 49.80
N ALA A 58 8.38 31.70 49.37
CA ALA A 58 8.68 32.01 47.98
C ALA A 58 9.91 31.23 47.49
N ASN A 59 10.97 31.15 48.29
CA ASN A 59 12.16 30.36 47.95
C ASN A 59 11.83 28.86 47.80
N THR A 60 11.02 28.30 48.71
CA THR A 60 10.58 26.90 48.61
C THR A 60 9.73 26.66 47.36
N ASN A 61 8.83 27.57 47.02
CA ASN A 61 7.99 27.45 45.82
C ASN A 61 8.81 27.54 44.54
N VAL A 62 9.80 28.44 44.48
CA VAL A 62 10.73 28.55 43.33
C VAL A 62 11.54 27.27 43.17
N ALA A 63 12.09 26.74 44.26
CA ALA A 63 12.84 25.48 44.22
C ALA A 63 11.97 24.31 43.72
N SER A 64 10.71 24.25 44.18
CA SER A 64 9.75 23.23 43.74
C SER A 64 9.42 23.37 42.25
N ALA A 65 9.10 24.59 41.79
CA ALA A 65 8.80 24.85 40.38
C ALA A 65 9.99 24.57 39.45
N GLN A 66 11.21 24.87 39.89
CA GLN A 66 12.43 24.52 39.15
C GLN A 66 12.61 23.00 39.05
N SER A 67 12.36 22.28 40.14
CA SER A 67 12.40 20.82 40.16
C SER A 67 11.35 20.20 39.24
N ASP A 68 10.12 20.72 39.27
CA ASP A 68 9.02 20.25 38.42
C ASP A 68 9.29 20.53 36.94
N ALA A 69 9.77 21.72 36.60
CA ALA A 69 10.13 22.08 35.23
C ALA A 69 11.27 21.20 34.70
N SER A 70 12.30 20.95 35.51
CA SER A 70 13.41 20.07 35.15
C SER A 70 12.91 18.65 34.92
N SER A 71 12.05 18.15 35.81
CA SER A 71 11.47 16.81 35.71
C SER A 71 10.57 16.66 34.47
N ALA A 72 9.77 17.69 34.16
CA ALA A 72 8.94 17.71 32.96
C ALA A 72 9.78 17.73 31.67
N LEU A 73 10.86 18.51 31.64
CA LEU A 73 11.78 18.55 30.51
C LEU A 73 12.47 17.20 30.29
N THR A 74 13.00 16.60 31.37
CA THR A 74 13.61 15.26 31.31
C THR A 74 12.60 14.22 30.80
N THR A 75 11.36 14.27 31.30
CA THR A 75 10.30 13.36 30.86
C THR A 75 9.94 13.57 29.38
N ALA A 76 9.81 14.81 28.93
CA ALA A 76 9.51 15.14 27.54
C ALA A 76 10.63 14.71 26.59
N ALA A 77 11.89 14.94 26.96
CA ALA A 77 13.06 14.52 26.19
C ALA A 77 13.18 12.99 26.11
N ALA A 78 12.93 12.30 27.23
CA ALA A 78 12.90 10.84 27.26
C ALA A 78 11.77 10.28 26.39
N ALA A 79 10.57 10.88 26.45
CA ALA A 79 9.45 10.50 25.60
C ALA A 79 9.79 10.69 24.11
N GLN A 80 10.33 11.86 23.72
CA GLN A 80 10.70 12.14 22.33
C GLN A 80 11.76 11.18 21.79
N ASN A 81 12.79 10.88 22.60
CA ASN A 81 13.84 9.93 22.21
C ASN A 81 13.33 8.49 22.10
N ALA A 82 12.32 8.11 22.88
CA ALA A 82 11.72 6.78 22.80
C ALA A 82 10.87 6.57 21.52
N VAL A 83 10.28 7.63 20.94
CA VAL A 83 9.38 7.50 19.76
C VAL A 83 10.07 7.81 18.41
N GLY A 84 11.21 8.49 18.38
CA GLY A 84 11.85 8.93 17.13
C GLY A 84 11.04 10.01 16.38
N THR A 85 11.28 10.22 15.07
CA THR A 85 10.49 11.18 14.26
C THR A 85 9.07 10.65 14.07
N PRO A 86 8.02 11.33 14.58
CA PRO A 86 6.67 10.80 14.51
C PRO A 86 6.13 10.79 13.08
N VAL A 87 5.62 9.64 12.62
CA VAL A 87 4.82 9.51 11.38
C VAL A 87 3.34 9.40 11.72
N GLN A 88 2.46 10.00 10.90
CA GLN A 88 1.03 9.94 11.16
C GLN A 88 0.49 8.51 10.95
N ALA A 89 0.01 7.88 12.03
CA ALA A 89 -0.42 6.48 12.03
C ALA A 89 -1.55 6.16 11.04
N ASN A 90 -2.38 7.14 10.66
CA ASN A 90 -3.44 6.96 9.67
C ASN A 90 -2.93 6.84 8.22
N THR A 91 -1.62 7.00 7.97
CA THR A 91 -0.98 6.87 6.65
C THR A 91 -0.28 5.51 6.43
N ALA A 92 -0.35 4.60 7.40
CA ALA A 92 0.31 3.29 7.35
C ALA A 92 -0.29 2.38 6.25
N SER A 93 0.57 1.82 5.37
CA SER A 93 0.23 0.97 4.21
C SER A 93 -0.71 1.63 3.19
N LYS A 94 -0.64 2.96 3.10
CA LYS A 94 -1.37 3.81 2.14
C LYS A 94 -0.41 4.50 1.17
N ALA A 95 -0.92 4.93 0.01
CA ALA A 95 -0.12 5.57 -1.04
C ALA A 95 0.62 6.82 -0.52
N GLY A 96 1.92 6.95 -0.82
CA GLY A 96 2.78 8.03 -0.31
C GLY A 96 3.01 8.01 1.20
N GLY A 97 2.41 7.03 1.90
CA GLY A 97 2.69 6.70 3.27
C GLY A 97 3.87 5.73 3.37
N TYR A 98 3.97 5.08 4.52
CA TYR A 98 4.99 4.09 4.77
C TYR A 98 4.39 2.70 4.67
N VAL A 99 5.21 1.71 4.31
CA VAL A 99 4.82 0.30 4.44
C VAL A 99 4.57 0.05 5.92
N ALA A 100 3.29 -0.12 6.29
CA ALA A 100 2.98 -0.47 7.67
C ALA A 100 3.46 -1.87 7.93
N PHE A 101 3.66 -2.11 9.21
CA PHE A 101 3.80 -3.44 9.72
C PHE A 101 2.48 -3.81 10.36
N ASP A 102 1.94 -4.98 10.00
CA ASP A 102 0.85 -5.53 10.79
C ASP A 102 1.34 -5.81 12.22
N ALA A 103 0.45 -6.23 13.12
CA ALA A 103 0.80 -6.49 14.52
C ALA A 103 1.90 -7.56 14.69
N ASN A 104 2.21 -8.33 13.64
CA ASN A 104 3.22 -9.37 13.66
C ASN A 104 4.52 -8.96 12.98
N GLY A 105 4.60 -7.70 12.53
CA GLY A 105 5.83 -7.17 11.94
C GLY A 105 5.99 -7.46 10.45
N TYR A 106 4.95 -7.88 9.71
CA TYR A 106 5.04 -8.06 8.26
C TYR A 106 4.77 -6.76 7.52
N ALA A 107 5.63 -6.47 6.53
CA ALA A 107 5.39 -5.41 5.56
C ALA A 107 4.03 -5.65 4.90
N LEU A 108 3.04 -4.89 5.35
CA LEU A 108 1.81 -4.66 4.64
C LEU A 108 2.17 -3.77 3.45
N ILE A 109 2.85 -4.36 2.47
CA ILE A 109 2.54 -4.02 1.08
C ILE A 109 1.14 -4.55 0.98
N PRO A 110 0.12 -3.65 1.05
CA PRO A 110 -1.23 -4.03 1.41
C PRO A 110 -1.49 -5.33 0.73
N THR A 111 -1.64 -6.40 1.53
CA THR A 111 -1.89 -7.68 0.92
C THR A 111 -3.13 -7.38 0.11
N LEU A 112 -3.07 -7.63 -1.19
CA LEU A 112 -4.24 -8.28 -1.72
C LEU A 112 -4.19 -9.64 -1.07
N VAL A 113 -4.68 -9.67 0.17
CA VAL A 113 -5.18 -10.88 0.79
C VAL A 113 -6.21 -11.24 -0.25
N ALA A 114 -5.85 -12.22 -1.07
CA ALA A 114 -6.73 -12.74 -2.07
C ALA A 114 -8.01 -12.99 -1.30
N LYS A 115 -9.09 -12.37 -1.74
CA LYS A 115 -10.39 -12.49 -1.10
C LYS A 115 -10.73 -13.96 -0.76
N THR A 116 -10.06 -14.90 -1.46
CA THR A 116 -10.17 -16.35 -1.43
C THR A 116 -8.83 -17.06 -1.88
N ALA A 117 -8.68 -18.37 -1.66
CA ALA A 117 -7.41 -19.07 -1.29
C ALA A 117 -6.33 -19.51 -2.34
N TRP A 118 -6.49 -19.36 -3.66
CA TRP A 118 -5.52 -19.91 -4.66
C TRP A 118 -4.71 -18.85 -5.41
N ALA A 119 -4.79 -17.59 -4.97
CA ALA A 119 -4.10 -16.49 -5.62
C ALA A 119 -2.73 -16.23 -4.98
N PRO A 120 -1.65 -16.22 -5.77
CA PRO A 120 -0.38 -15.67 -5.35
C PRO A 120 -0.52 -14.14 -5.13
N ALA A 121 -0.09 -13.62 -3.98
CA ALA A 121 -0.12 -12.18 -3.70
C ALA A 121 1.04 -11.47 -4.43
N SER A 122 0.73 -10.41 -5.18
CA SER A 122 1.75 -9.57 -5.82
C SER A 122 1.87 -8.23 -5.11
N ALA A 123 2.89 -8.12 -4.26
CA ALA A 123 3.50 -6.84 -3.95
C ALA A 123 4.23 -6.33 -5.22
N GLN A 124 3.60 -5.44 -5.98
CA GLN A 124 4.25 -4.88 -7.17
C GLN A 124 5.19 -3.74 -6.78
N ILE A 125 6.44 -3.86 -7.22
CA ILE A 125 7.44 -2.79 -7.11
C ILE A 125 8.23 -2.79 -8.42
N ASN A 126 7.86 -1.93 -9.38
CA ASN A 126 8.72 -0.91 -10.00
C ASN A 126 8.18 -0.38 -11.33
N PHE A 127 8.00 0.95 -11.41
CA PHE A 127 7.93 1.68 -12.66
C PHE A 127 9.21 2.51 -12.77
N ASN A 128 10.17 1.99 -13.54
CA ASN A 128 11.46 2.64 -13.73
C ASN A 128 11.26 3.87 -14.64
N ALA A 129 11.00 5.04 -14.06
CA ALA A 129 11.02 6.32 -14.76
C ALA A 129 12.48 6.77 -14.96
N GLY A 130 13.19 6.06 -15.82
CA GLY A 130 14.61 6.30 -16.09
C GLY A 130 15.06 5.92 -17.51
N ALA A 131 14.15 5.72 -18.47
CA ALA A 131 14.52 5.51 -19.86
C ALA A 131 14.52 6.84 -20.63
N THR A 132 15.66 7.53 -20.62
CA THR A 132 15.99 8.68 -21.50
C THR A 132 16.34 8.22 -22.93
N GLY A 133 15.53 7.34 -23.51
CA GLY A 133 15.71 6.83 -24.88
C GLY A 133 14.43 6.21 -25.42
N ALA A 134 14.14 6.46 -26.70
CA ALA A 134 12.81 6.37 -27.33
C ALA A 134 12.07 5.01 -27.30
N ILE A 135 12.56 3.96 -26.62
CA ILE A 135 11.91 2.63 -26.59
C ILE A 135 12.24 1.87 -25.29
N ALA A 136 11.57 2.14 -24.14
CA ALA A 136 11.44 1.18 -23.02
C ALA A 136 10.71 1.76 -21.79
N CYS A 137 9.39 1.94 -21.85
CA CYS A 137 8.59 1.84 -20.62
C CYS A 137 8.15 0.37 -20.47
N TYR A 138 8.51 -0.26 -19.36
CA TYR A 138 8.07 -1.63 -19.03
C TYR A 138 7.24 -1.58 -17.75
N ALA A 139 6.03 -2.13 -17.81
CA ALA A 139 5.25 -2.46 -16.64
C ALA A 139 5.40 -3.96 -16.37
N GLY A 140 5.88 -4.32 -15.19
CA GLY A 140 6.05 -5.70 -14.76
C GLY A 140 5.19 -5.99 -13.53
N LEU A 141 4.42 -7.07 -13.58
CA LEU A 141 3.79 -7.66 -12.41
C LEU A 141 4.58 -8.92 -12.05
N SER A 142 5.32 -8.88 -10.95
CA SER A 142 6.08 -10.03 -10.48
C SER A 142 5.23 -10.81 -9.48
N VAL A 143 4.91 -12.05 -9.86
CA VAL A 143 4.21 -13.02 -9.05
C VAL A 143 5.15 -14.19 -8.84
N ASN A 144 5.67 -14.33 -7.63
CA ASN A 144 6.61 -15.40 -7.29
C ASN A 144 5.83 -16.56 -6.70
N VAL A 145 5.96 -17.74 -7.31
CA VAL A 145 5.31 -18.97 -6.84
C VAL A 145 6.39 -20.03 -6.64
N SER A 146 6.38 -20.71 -5.49
CA SER A 146 7.31 -21.78 -5.18
C SER A 146 6.53 -23.05 -4.86
N ASP A 147 7.08 -24.19 -5.27
CA ASP A 147 6.55 -25.54 -4.98
C ASP A 147 7.24 -26.17 -3.76
N GLY A 148 8.06 -25.41 -3.04
CA GLY A 148 8.87 -25.88 -1.92
C GLY A 148 10.22 -26.49 -2.28
N SER A 149 10.59 -26.60 -3.58
CA SER A 149 11.87 -27.18 -4.02
C SER A 149 13.04 -26.18 -4.11
N GLY A 150 12.83 -24.91 -3.77
CA GLY A 150 13.88 -23.87 -3.78
C GLY A 150 14.02 -23.09 -5.08
N THR A 151 13.24 -23.40 -6.13
CA THR A 151 13.18 -22.58 -7.35
C THR A 151 12.03 -21.59 -7.27
N VAL A 152 12.34 -20.29 -7.22
CA VAL A 152 11.34 -19.22 -7.35
C VAL A 152 10.93 -19.13 -8.82
N LEU A 153 9.74 -19.61 -9.16
CA LEU A 153 9.17 -19.39 -10.49
C LEU A 153 8.63 -17.96 -10.52
N SER A 154 9.42 -17.06 -11.08
CA SER A 154 8.95 -15.68 -11.32
C SER A 154 8.02 -15.70 -12.53
N GLY A 155 6.73 -15.57 -12.28
CA GLY A 155 5.69 -15.39 -13.30
C GLY A 155 5.80 -14.01 -13.92
N VAL A 156 6.90 -13.70 -14.60
CA VAL A 156 7.05 -12.40 -15.27
C VAL A 156 6.38 -12.49 -16.63
N THR A 157 5.21 -11.86 -16.71
CA THR A 157 4.67 -11.35 -17.96
C THR A 157 5.35 -10.03 -18.28
N ARG A 158 6.18 -9.99 -19.32
CA ARG A 158 6.67 -8.70 -19.84
C ARG A 158 5.63 -8.15 -20.79
N TYR A 159 5.18 -6.93 -20.51
CA TYR A 159 4.41 -6.13 -21.45
C TYR A 159 5.32 -5.10 -22.12
N ALA A 160 5.38 -5.12 -23.44
CA ALA A 160 6.16 -4.16 -24.19
C ALA A 160 5.46 -3.76 -25.50
N PRO A 161 5.63 -2.52 -25.97
CA PRO A 161 5.17 -2.15 -27.30
C PRO A 161 5.93 -2.94 -28.36
N LYS A 162 5.21 -3.47 -29.35
CA LYS A 162 5.75 -4.14 -30.52
C LYS A 162 4.86 -3.86 -31.72
N ASN A 163 5.41 -3.19 -32.73
CA ASN A 163 4.72 -2.88 -34.00
C ASN A 163 3.32 -2.25 -33.79
N GLY A 164 3.21 -1.27 -32.89
CA GLY A 164 1.94 -0.61 -32.58
C GLY A 164 0.94 -1.44 -31.75
N LYS A 165 1.35 -2.62 -31.24
CA LYS A 165 0.53 -3.50 -30.39
C LYS A 165 1.23 -3.76 -29.06
N LEU A 166 0.45 -4.13 -28.04
CA LEU A 166 1.00 -4.63 -26.78
C LEU A 166 1.39 -6.10 -26.94
N ALA A 167 2.66 -6.42 -26.72
CA ALA A 167 3.13 -7.80 -26.66
C ALA A 167 3.14 -8.29 -25.22
N CYS A 168 2.54 -9.45 -24.99
CA CYS A 168 2.57 -10.21 -23.76
C CYS A 168 3.60 -11.33 -23.91
N TYR A 169 4.72 -11.25 -23.20
CA TYR A 169 5.75 -12.30 -23.22
C TYR A 169 5.72 -13.10 -21.93
N PHE A 170 5.72 -14.42 -22.07
CA PHE A 170 5.96 -15.35 -20.98
C PHE A 170 7.47 -15.59 -20.84
N ASN A 171 7.95 -15.71 -19.60
CA ASN A 171 9.32 -16.13 -19.34
C ASN A 171 9.54 -17.60 -19.82
N ASN A 172 10.78 -17.98 -20.12
CA ASN A 172 11.13 -19.35 -20.54
C ASN A 172 11.04 -20.40 -19.41
N THR A 173 10.61 -19.98 -18.21
CA THR A 173 10.47 -20.83 -17.03
C THR A 173 9.07 -21.42 -16.86
N PHE A 174 8.12 -21.09 -17.73
CA PHE A 174 6.77 -21.67 -17.70
C PHE A 174 6.83 -23.14 -18.15
N THR A 175 6.34 -24.06 -17.32
CA THR A 175 6.20 -25.47 -17.69
C THR A 175 5.10 -25.67 -18.75
N LEU A 176 3.98 -24.94 -18.62
CA LEU A 176 2.88 -24.96 -19.59
C LEU A 176 2.08 -23.65 -19.56
N ILE A 177 1.31 -23.42 -20.62
CA ILE A 177 0.24 -22.42 -20.69
C ILE A 177 -1.02 -23.19 -21.09
N GLY A 178 -1.99 -23.29 -20.18
CA GLY A 178 -3.17 -24.12 -20.36
C GLY A 178 -4.13 -24.04 -19.17
N PRO A 179 -5.25 -24.79 -19.22
CA PRO A 179 -6.21 -24.82 -18.13
C PRO A 179 -5.64 -25.47 -16.86
N ASP A 180 -6.23 -25.12 -15.71
CA ASP A 180 -6.02 -25.80 -14.43
C ASP A 180 -6.81 -27.12 -14.31
N THR A 181 -7.76 -27.33 -15.21
CA THR A 181 -8.59 -28.53 -15.32
C THR A 181 -8.50 -29.10 -16.73
N ASP A 182 -8.25 -30.41 -16.85
CA ASP A 182 -8.13 -31.08 -18.15
C ASP A 182 -9.37 -30.86 -19.03
N GLY A 183 -9.15 -30.52 -20.30
CA GLY A 183 -10.21 -30.18 -21.26
C GLY A 183 -11.04 -28.94 -20.94
N GLY A 184 -10.68 -28.13 -19.93
CA GLY A 184 -11.50 -27.03 -19.42
C GLY A 184 -11.36 -25.68 -20.14
N MET A 185 -10.50 -25.55 -21.16
CA MET A 185 -10.22 -24.27 -21.83
C MET A 185 -9.97 -24.44 -23.33
N ASP A 186 -10.51 -23.51 -24.11
CA ASP A 186 -10.23 -23.34 -25.54
C ASP A 186 -9.08 -22.35 -25.79
N LEU A 187 -8.35 -22.55 -26.89
CA LEU A 187 -7.37 -21.59 -27.40
C LEU A 187 -8.02 -20.66 -28.42
N GLY A 188 -8.55 -19.52 -27.93
CA GLY A 188 -9.25 -18.53 -28.74
C GLY A 188 -10.77 -18.75 -28.77
N ALA A 189 -11.47 -17.99 -29.62
CA ALA A 189 -12.92 -18.10 -29.79
C ALA A 189 -13.34 -17.73 -31.23
N SER A 190 -14.60 -17.98 -31.60
CA SER A 190 -15.12 -17.78 -32.96
C SER A 190 -14.96 -16.35 -33.50
N ASN A 191 -14.97 -15.33 -32.65
CA ASN A 191 -14.72 -13.93 -32.99
C ASN A 191 -13.39 -13.39 -32.41
N MET A 192 -12.55 -14.26 -31.86
CA MET A 192 -11.26 -13.95 -31.26
C MET A 192 -10.20 -14.97 -31.72
N ALA A 193 -10.16 -15.22 -33.04
CA ALA A 193 -9.26 -16.18 -33.64
C ALA A 193 -7.81 -15.67 -33.66
N PHE A 194 -6.86 -16.58 -33.45
CA PHE A 194 -5.45 -16.30 -33.70
C PHE A 194 -5.17 -16.28 -35.20
N ASN A 195 -4.43 -15.27 -35.67
CA ASN A 195 -4.04 -15.21 -37.08
C ASN A 195 -3.06 -16.34 -37.46
N ASN A 196 -2.12 -16.66 -36.56
CA ASN A 196 -1.06 -17.65 -36.79
C ASN A 196 -0.63 -18.30 -35.48
N CYS A 197 -0.07 -19.50 -35.56
CA CYS A 197 0.63 -20.18 -34.48
C CYS A 197 2.03 -20.57 -34.94
N TYR A 198 3.07 -20.23 -34.16
CA TYR A 198 4.46 -20.57 -34.47
C TYR A 198 4.94 -21.61 -33.45
N LEU A 199 5.10 -22.87 -33.89
CA LEU A 199 5.47 -24.00 -33.04
C LEU A 199 6.74 -24.67 -33.55
N LYS A 200 7.58 -25.18 -32.64
CA LYS A 200 8.73 -26.02 -33.00
C LYS A 200 8.34 -27.47 -33.29
N THR A 201 7.23 -27.93 -32.72
CA THR A 201 6.69 -29.29 -32.86
C THR A 201 5.20 -29.21 -33.20
N ALA A 202 4.68 -30.23 -33.88
CA ALA A 202 3.26 -30.28 -34.25
C ALA A 202 2.34 -30.35 -33.01
N PRO A 203 1.09 -29.85 -33.09
CA PRO A 203 0.09 -30.06 -32.06
C PRO A 203 -0.17 -31.55 -31.81
N THR A 204 -0.36 -31.91 -30.53
CA THR A 204 -0.75 -33.28 -30.12
C THR A 204 -2.24 -33.31 -29.83
N VAL A 205 -2.94 -34.30 -30.36
CA VAL A 205 -4.39 -34.53 -30.13
C VAL A 205 -4.56 -35.94 -29.57
N THR A 206 -5.31 -36.09 -28.47
CA THR A 206 -5.53 -37.39 -27.81
C THR A 206 -6.04 -38.44 -28.78
N SER A 207 -5.33 -39.56 -28.87
CA SER A 207 -5.60 -40.68 -29.78
C SER A 207 -5.72 -42.03 -29.07
N ASP A 208 -5.74 -42.04 -27.73
CA ASP A 208 -5.88 -43.25 -26.92
C ASP A 208 -7.20 -43.98 -27.22
N THR A 209 -7.14 -45.30 -27.37
CA THR A 209 -8.30 -46.15 -27.66
C THR A 209 -9.31 -46.17 -26.50
N ASN A 210 -8.85 -46.00 -25.26
CA ASN A 210 -9.74 -45.95 -24.09
C ASN A 210 -10.55 -44.66 -24.01
N GLN A 211 -10.18 -43.64 -24.79
CA GLN A 211 -10.85 -42.33 -24.85
C GLN A 211 -11.78 -42.21 -26.07
N LYS A 212 -11.90 -43.25 -26.89
CA LYS A 212 -12.66 -43.20 -28.15
C LYS A 212 -13.53 -44.45 -28.31
N THR A 213 -14.81 -44.24 -28.61
CA THR A 213 -15.66 -45.32 -29.11
C THR A 213 -15.48 -45.44 -30.62
N ILE A 214 -14.88 -46.53 -31.06
CA ILE A 214 -14.66 -46.79 -32.50
C ILE A 214 -15.95 -47.34 -33.11
N ILE A 215 -16.57 -46.55 -34.00
CA ILE A 215 -17.83 -46.90 -34.67
C ILE A 215 -17.65 -47.61 -36.01
N GLY A 216 -16.42 -47.66 -36.53
CA GLY A 216 -16.09 -48.27 -37.82
C GLY A 216 -14.75 -47.82 -38.37
N SER A 217 -14.32 -48.43 -39.48
CA SER A 217 -13.12 -48.06 -40.22
C SER A 217 -13.49 -47.61 -41.63
N LEU A 218 -12.81 -46.60 -42.17
CA LEU A 218 -13.01 -46.19 -43.56
C LEU A 218 -12.55 -47.26 -44.56
N ALA A 219 -11.61 -48.12 -44.16
CA ALA A 219 -11.17 -49.25 -44.96
C ALA A 219 -12.19 -50.41 -44.99
N ASP A 220 -13.17 -50.41 -44.08
CA ASP A 220 -14.22 -51.43 -44.05
C ASP A 220 -15.33 -51.05 -45.03
N ALA A 221 -15.41 -51.80 -46.13
CA ALA A 221 -16.44 -51.62 -47.15
C ALA A 221 -17.87 -51.86 -46.62
N SER A 222 -18.03 -52.59 -45.52
CA SER A 222 -19.34 -52.82 -44.88
C SER A 222 -19.82 -51.63 -44.05
N TYR A 223 -18.91 -50.72 -43.65
CA TYR A 223 -19.27 -49.51 -42.94
C TYR A 223 -19.84 -48.45 -43.89
N VAL A 224 -21.15 -48.54 -44.16
CA VAL A 224 -21.88 -47.72 -45.16
C VAL A 224 -21.62 -46.22 -45.00
N ASN A 225 -21.64 -45.69 -43.77
CA ASN A 225 -21.40 -44.26 -43.54
C ASN A 225 -19.95 -43.86 -43.83
N GLY A 226 -18.98 -44.74 -43.59
CA GLY A 226 -17.59 -44.53 -43.99
C GLY A 226 -17.42 -44.47 -45.50
N GLN A 227 -18.12 -45.35 -46.24
CA GLN A 227 -18.10 -45.35 -47.71
C GLN A 227 -18.76 -44.09 -48.30
N LYS A 228 -19.84 -43.59 -47.68
CA LYS A 228 -20.42 -42.30 -48.04
C LYS A 228 -19.45 -41.15 -47.79
N LEU A 229 -18.74 -41.15 -46.66
CA LEU A 229 -17.77 -40.11 -46.34
C LEU A 229 -16.61 -40.09 -47.35
N LEU A 230 -16.11 -41.26 -47.77
CA LEU A 230 -15.09 -41.35 -48.83
C LEU A 230 -15.60 -40.76 -50.16
N LYS A 231 -16.83 -41.10 -50.58
CA LYS A 231 -17.45 -40.51 -51.78
C LYS A 231 -17.59 -38.99 -51.70
N ALA A 232 -17.92 -38.45 -50.52
CA ALA A 232 -17.97 -37.01 -50.32
C ALA A 232 -16.57 -36.39 -50.40
N ALA A 233 -15.55 -37.03 -49.83
CA ALA A 233 -14.17 -36.56 -49.90
C ALA A 233 -13.61 -36.55 -51.33
N ASP A 234 -13.99 -37.53 -52.16
CA ASP A 234 -13.52 -37.65 -53.55
C ASP A 234 -14.01 -36.51 -54.47
N VAL A 235 -15.14 -35.86 -54.14
CA VAL A 235 -15.72 -34.79 -54.97
C VAL A 235 -15.35 -33.39 -54.49
N VAL A 236 -14.78 -33.23 -53.29
CA VAL A 236 -14.42 -31.93 -52.74
C VAL A 236 -13.01 -31.53 -53.20
N GLU A 237 -12.91 -30.39 -53.87
CA GLU A 237 -11.66 -29.92 -54.46
C GLU A 237 -10.90 -28.95 -53.55
N ALA A 238 -9.58 -29.11 -53.47
CA ALA A 238 -8.72 -28.12 -52.86
C ALA A 238 -8.70 -26.84 -53.71
N LYS A 239 -8.86 -25.69 -53.07
CA LYS A 239 -8.87 -24.36 -53.70
C LYS A 239 -7.62 -23.59 -53.33
N VAL A 240 -7.19 -22.74 -54.26
CA VAL A 240 -6.22 -21.67 -53.99
C VAL A 240 -7.00 -20.37 -53.86
N TYR A 241 -6.85 -19.67 -52.74
CA TYR A 241 -7.61 -18.45 -52.44
C TYR A 241 -6.78 -17.40 -51.73
N GLN A 242 -7.26 -16.17 -51.75
CA GLN A 242 -6.72 -15.04 -50.98
C GLN A 242 -7.77 -14.63 -49.95
N LEU A 243 -7.33 -14.15 -48.79
CA LEU A 243 -8.24 -13.62 -47.78
C LEU A 243 -8.68 -12.20 -48.16
N ASN A 244 -9.98 -11.94 -48.18
CA ASN A 244 -10.53 -10.60 -48.50
C ASN A 244 -9.97 -9.49 -47.60
N ALA A 245 -9.79 -9.77 -46.30
CA ALA A 245 -9.16 -8.84 -45.37
C ALA A 245 -7.71 -8.50 -45.77
N ALA A 246 -6.94 -9.49 -46.23
CA ALA A 246 -5.58 -9.28 -46.71
C ALA A 246 -5.55 -8.51 -48.04
N ILE A 247 -6.52 -8.74 -48.93
CA ILE A 247 -6.66 -7.95 -50.16
C ILE A 247 -6.96 -6.48 -49.82
N ALA A 248 -7.89 -6.24 -48.88
CA ALA A 248 -8.25 -4.89 -48.45
C ALA A 248 -7.08 -4.14 -47.79
N GLU A 249 -6.24 -4.84 -47.01
CA GLU A 249 -5.11 -4.24 -46.30
C GLU A 249 -3.92 -3.88 -47.21
N LYS A 250 -3.59 -4.72 -48.19
CA LYS A 250 -2.34 -4.60 -48.97
C LYS A 250 -2.48 -4.77 -50.48
N GLY A 251 -3.69 -4.88 -51.01
CA GLY A 251 -3.98 -5.08 -52.43
C GLY A 251 -3.89 -6.54 -52.88
N ALA A 252 -4.61 -6.87 -53.97
CA ALA A 252 -4.70 -8.23 -54.51
C ALA A 252 -3.33 -8.77 -54.95
N ASP A 253 -2.49 -7.93 -55.55
CA ASP A 253 -1.16 -8.33 -56.05
C ASP A 253 -0.18 -8.71 -54.92
N THR A 254 -0.40 -8.21 -53.69
CA THR A 254 0.46 -8.47 -52.52
C THR A 254 -0.17 -9.47 -51.54
N ALA A 255 -1.47 -9.73 -51.66
CA ALA A 255 -2.16 -10.71 -50.83
C ALA A 255 -1.61 -12.12 -51.09
N ARG A 256 -1.35 -12.87 -50.01
CA ARG A 256 -0.73 -14.19 -50.13
C ARG A 256 -1.78 -15.19 -50.61
N LEU A 257 -1.35 -16.15 -51.43
CA LEU A 257 -2.15 -17.31 -51.80
C LEU A 257 -2.15 -18.32 -50.65
N HIS A 258 -3.34 -18.81 -50.32
CA HIS A 258 -3.59 -19.88 -49.35
C HIS A 258 -4.19 -21.08 -50.09
N ILE A 259 -3.98 -22.28 -49.56
CA ILE A 259 -4.51 -23.53 -50.11
C ILE A 259 -5.35 -24.20 -49.03
N GLY A 260 -6.55 -24.66 -49.38
CA GLY A 260 -7.44 -25.33 -48.46
C GLY A 260 -8.78 -25.67 -49.09
N TYR A 261 -9.77 -26.02 -48.27
CA TYR A 261 -11.12 -26.36 -48.71
C TYR A 261 -12.11 -25.31 -48.24
N ILE A 262 -13.25 -25.23 -48.94
CA ILE A 262 -14.38 -24.38 -48.54
C ILE A 262 -15.36 -25.21 -47.73
N ALA A 263 -15.71 -24.74 -46.52
CA ALA A 263 -16.57 -25.49 -45.61
C ALA A 263 -17.96 -25.81 -46.21
N GLN A 264 -18.54 -24.86 -46.96
CA GLN A 264 -19.83 -25.03 -47.62
C GLN A 264 -19.80 -26.09 -48.75
N GLU A 265 -18.65 -26.27 -49.41
CA GLU A 265 -18.50 -27.33 -50.42
C GLU A 265 -18.48 -28.71 -49.76
N TRP A 266 -17.80 -28.83 -48.60
CA TRP A 266 -17.86 -30.05 -47.78
C TRP A 266 -19.27 -30.34 -47.25
N GLU A 267 -19.99 -29.32 -46.78
CA GLU A 267 -21.38 -29.44 -46.32
C GLU A 267 -22.28 -29.97 -47.45
N ALA A 268 -22.20 -29.38 -48.64
CA ALA A 268 -22.96 -29.82 -49.80
C ALA A 268 -22.60 -31.25 -50.23
N ALA A 269 -21.31 -31.62 -50.22
CA ALA A 269 -20.86 -32.96 -50.56
C ALA A 269 -21.39 -34.01 -49.57
N LEU A 270 -21.35 -33.74 -48.26
CA LEU A 270 -21.90 -34.63 -47.23
C LEU A 270 -23.41 -34.82 -47.39
N ILE A 271 -24.15 -33.73 -47.62
CA ILE A 271 -25.60 -33.78 -47.86
C ILE A 271 -25.92 -34.62 -49.11
N SER A 272 -25.14 -34.47 -50.19
CA SER A 272 -25.37 -35.18 -51.46
C SER A 272 -25.27 -36.72 -51.34
N VAL A 273 -24.44 -37.21 -50.42
CA VAL A 273 -24.30 -38.65 -50.12
C VAL A 273 -25.23 -39.11 -49.00
N GLY A 274 -26.09 -38.21 -48.51
CA GLY A 274 -27.04 -38.47 -47.43
C GLY A 274 -26.37 -38.66 -46.06
N LEU A 275 -25.33 -37.87 -45.75
CA LEU A 275 -24.75 -37.74 -44.42
C LEU A 275 -25.18 -36.41 -43.78
N ASP A 276 -25.29 -36.43 -42.46
CA ASP A 276 -25.59 -35.25 -41.64
C ASP A 276 -24.29 -34.49 -41.35
N ALA A 277 -24.15 -33.31 -41.95
CA ALA A 277 -22.95 -32.47 -41.85
C ALA A 277 -22.70 -31.97 -40.41
N GLU A 278 -23.75 -31.70 -39.63
CA GLU A 278 -23.62 -31.17 -38.26
C GLU A 278 -23.09 -32.22 -37.27
N LYS A 279 -23.22 -33.50 -37.60
CA LYS A 279 -22.66 -34.60 -36.79
C LYS A 279 -21.17 -34.84 -37.04
N MET A 280 -20.58 -34.19 -38.04
CA MET A 280 -19.19 -34.37 -38.41
C MET A 280 -18.33 -33.27 -37.76
N GLY A 281 -17.39 -33.65 -36.89
CA GLY A 281 -16.41 -32.72 -36.31
C GLY A 281 -15.43 -32.06 -37.31
N LEU A 282 -15.60 -32.33 -38.61
CA LEU A 282 -14.92 -31.67 -39.72
C LEU A 282 -15.47 -30.26 -39.98
N LEU A 283 -16.75 -30.04 -39.73
CA LEU A 283 -17.45 -28.78 -39.96
C LEU A 283 -17.83 -28.14 -38.63
N ILE A 284 -17.40 -26.91 -38.42
CA ILE A 284 -17.68 -26.14 -37.21
C ILE A 284 -18.39 -24.86 -37.63
N SER A 285 -19.57 -24.61 -37.08
CA SER A 285 -20.33 -23.37 -37.28
C SER A 285 -20.51 -22.65 -35.94
N TYR A 286 -20.41 -21.31 -35.94
CA TYR A 286 -20.66 -20.51 -34.75
C TYR A 286 -21.44 -19.21 -35.06
N PRO A 287 -22.55 -18.91 -34.34
CA PRO A 287 -23.28 -19.87 -33.52
C PRO A 287 -23.70 -21.08 -34.36
N LEU A 288 -23.85 -22.26 -33.74
CA LEU A 288 -24.47 -23.41 -34.37
C LEU A 288 -25.75 -22.91 -35.04
N ARG A 289 -25.82 -22.96 -36.38
CA ARG A 289 -27.08 -22.66 -37.06
C ARG A 289 -28.06 -23.70 -36.56
N ALA A 290 -29.04 -23.29 -35.75
CA ALA A 290 -30.27 -24.07 -35.66
C ALA A 290 -30.90 -23.97 -37.05
N LEU A 291 -30.68 -24.98 -37.90
CA LEU A 291 -31.33 -25.05 -39.19
C LEU A 291 -32.82 -25.32 -38.98
N LEU A 292 -33.63 -24.47 -39.61
CA LEU A 292 -35.07 -24.63 -39.80
C LEU A 292 -35.37 -25.88 -40.63
#